data_AF-A0A4Q5VBV6-F1
#
_entry.id   AF-A0A4Q5VBV6-F1
#
_cell.length_a   1.000
_cell.length_b   1.000
_cell.length_c   1.000
_cell.angle_alpha   90.00
_cell.angle_beta   90.00
_cell.angle_gamma   90.00
#
_symmetry.space_group_name_H-M   'P 1'
#
loop_
_entity.id
_entity.type
_entity.pdbx_description
1 polymer ?
#
loop_
_entity_poly.entity_id
_entity_poly.type
_entity_poly.pdbx_seq_one_letter_code
_entity_poly.pdbx_strand_id
1 'polypeptide(L)'
;MKTFFVRTLHTLALGSALLFSIGSLAQEVPATVEAAKPVKDIGTTYTVSPDTRDCAAPLCGGWILKAVNQIAPRVQTEDEAYQTSLLAANTIYVSKIDYKGLGLKPKQVEEFEVNIRSGQALIAGKVVSRPAPGQQRTDVLDAKAVWVSPNKAPAIGPYLKVSSSGIVCVTTPCPYFTVKVVNNTYTVNYDGLIFDRAELDSEQEARAWQAVSGEGLVLAGHRYYPEGETGTGTGISATKVFFSYPTKKPVRP
;
A
#
# COMPACT_ATOMS: atom_id res chain seq x y z
N MET A 1 52.41 -64.60 -11.45
CA MET A 1 51.95 -65.82 -10.75
C MET A 1 50.42 -65.87 -10.83
N LYS A 2 49.90 -66.78 -11.67
CA LYS A 2 49.03 -67.91 -11.28
C LYS A 2 47.66 -67.47 -10.71
N THR A 3 46.58 -67.37 -11.50
CA THR A 3 45.73 -68.38 -12.18
C THR A 3 44.45 -68.75 -11.39
N PHE A 4 43.30 -68.55 -12.05
CA PHE A 4 42.08 -69.39 -12.08
C PHE A 4 41.17 -69.50 -10.85
N PHE A 5 39.87 -69.16 -10.99
CA PHE A 5 38.84 -70.18 -11.28
C PHE A 5 37.51 -69.57 -11.75
N VAL A 6 37.00 -70.13 -12.84
CA VAL A 6 35.68 -69.93 -13.46
C VAL A 6 34.71 -70.95 -12.86
N ARG A 7 33.45 -70.58 -12.58
CA ARG A 7 32.32 -71.49 -12.79
C ARG A 7 30.97 -70.77 -12.90
N THR A 8 30.47 -70.82 -14.13
CA THR A 8 29.09 -70.70 -14.59
C THR A 8 28.17 -71.71 -13.91
N LEU A 9 26.91 -71.34 -13.65
CA LEU A 9 25.76 -72.24 -13.83
C LEU A 9 24.48 -71.46 -14.19
N HIS A 10 23.82 -71.96 -15.22
CA HIS A 10 22.55 -71.52 -15.82
C HIS A 10 21.32 -72.00 -15.04
N THR A 11 20.19 -71.32 -15.31
CA THR A 11 18.78 -71.78 -15.53
C THR A 11 17.76 -71.07 -14.62
N LEU A 12 16.91 -70.18 -15.15
CA LEU A 12 15.65 -70.34 -15.93
C LEU A 12 14.41 -70.57 -15.05
N ALA A 13 13.56 -69.52 -14.93
CA ALA A 13 12.09 -69.59 -14.85
C ALA A 13 11.55 -68.14 -14.79
N LEU A 14 10.95 -67.62 -15.88
CA LEU A 14 9.50 -67.59 -16.12
C LEU A 14 8.71 -66.80 -15.06
N GLY A 15 8.10 -65.69 -15.49
CA GLY A 15 6.93 -65.16 -14.78
C GLY A 15 6.68 -63.68 -14.97
N SER A 16 5.70 -63.38 -15.84
CA SER A 16 4.82 -62.21 -15.76
C SER A 16 5.36 -60.85 -16.22
N ALA A 17 5.16 -60.61 -17.51
CA ALA A 17 4.97 -59.28 -18.07
C ALA A 17 3.69 -58.65 -17.49
N LEU A 18 3.86 -57.66 -16.62
CA LEU A 18 2.82 -56.71 -16.24
C LEU A 18 3.09 -55.40 -16.97
N LEU A 19 2.37 -55.20 -18.06
CA LEU A 19 2.25 -53.94 -18.80
C LEU A 19 1.56 -52.90 -17.90
N PHE A 20 2.33 -52.11 -17.15
CA PHE A 20 1.82 -50.86 -16.60
C PHE A 20 1.77 -49.82 -17.71
N SER A 21 0.60 -49.71 -18.31
CA SER A 21 0.22 -48.58 -19.16
C SER A 21 0.16 -47.33 -18.28
N ILE A 22 1.25 -46.54 -18.27
CA ILE A 22 1.21 -45.20 -17.66
C ILE A 22 0.41 -44.34 -18.64
N GLY A 23 -0.90 -44.28 -18.42
CA GLY A 23 -1.76 -43.32 -19.07
C GLY A 23 -1.27 -41.92 -18.76
N SER A 24 -0.90 -41.17 -19.80
CA SER A 24 -0.73 -39.73 -19.74
C SER A 24 -2.07 -39.09 -19.35
N LEU A 25 -2.29 -38.88 -18.06
CA LEU A 25 -3.21 -37.86 -17.59
C LEU A 25 -2.55 -36.51 -17.84
N ALA A 26 -2.72 -36.01 -19.06
CA ALA A 26 -2.67 -34.59 -19.32
C ALA A 26 -3.80 -33.95 -18.52
N GLN A 27 -3.49 -33.54 -17.30
CA GLN A 27 -4.36 -32.67 -16.53
C GLN A 27 -4.36 -31.32 -17.27
N GLU A 28 -5.42 -31.07 -18.03
CA GLU A 28 -5.80 -29.72 -18.42
C GLU A 28 -5.95 -28.92 -17.13
N VAL A 29 -4.95 -28.12 -16.79
CA VAL A 29 -5.07 -27.11 -15.75
C VAL A 29 -6.05 -26.09 -16.29
N PRO A 30 -7.26 -25.93 -15.71
CA PRO A 30 -8.16 -24.88 -16.15
C PRO A 30 -7.48 -23.55 -15.83
N ALA A 31 -6.97 -22.90 -16.88
CA ALA A 31 -6.48 -21.54 -16.85
C ALA A 31 -7.69 -20.60 -16.72
N THR A 32 -8.22 -20.49 -15.52
CA THR A 32 -8.99 -19.32 -15.11
C THR A 32 -8.23 -18.64 -13.98
N VAL A 33 -7.11 -18.02 -14.35
CA VAL A 33 -6.63 -16.86 -13.62
C VAL A 33 -7.71 -15.81 -13.82
N GLU A 34 -8.63 -15.71 -12.85
CA GLU A 34 -9.59 -14.62 -12.79
C GLU A 34 -8.78 -13.33 -12.83
N ALA A 35 -8.86 -12.61 -13.96
CA ALA A 35 -8.14 -11.37 -14.15
C ALA A 35 -8.46 -10.46 -12.97
N ALA A 36 -7.43 -10.13 -12.17
CA ALA A 36 -7.56 -9.25 -11.04
C ALA A 36 -8.30 -7.99 -11.51
N LYS A 37 -9.51 -7.76 -10.95
CA LYS A 37 -10.35 -6.61 -11.30
C LYS A 37 -9.48 -5.36 -11.24
N PRO A 38 -9.52 -4.48 -12.26
CA PRO A 38 -8.69 -3.28 -12.27
C PRO A 38 -8.95 -2.50 -10.98
N VAL A 39 -7.88 -2.22 -10.24
CA VAL A 39 -7.94 -1.38 -9.04
C VAL A 39 -8.64 -0.08 -9.46
N LYS A 40 -9.82 0.15 -8.92
CA LYS A 40 -10.59 1.38 -9.14
C LYS A 40 -9.63 2.55 -8.93
N ASP A 41 -9.46 3.40 -9.94
CA ASP A 41 -8.59 4.58 -9.83
C ASP A 41 -9.12 5.47 -8.69
N ILE A 42 -8.46 5.36 -7.54
CA ILE A 42 -8.78 6.10 -6.32
C ILE A 42 -8.27 7.54 -6.37
N GLY A 43 -7.57 7.93 -7.44
CA GLY A 43 -6.94 9.23 -7.60
C GLY A 43 -5.63 9.37 -6.80
N THR A 44 -5.25 10.62 -6.56
CA THR A 44 -4.02 10.97 -5.83
C THR A 44 -4.29 10.98 -4.34
N THR A 45 -3.35 10.49 -3.54
CA THR A 45 -3.37 10.53 -2.07
C THR A 45 -2.70 11.81 -1.56
N TYR A 46 -3.34 12.45 -0.60
CA TYR A 46 -2.92 13.72 0.00
C TYR A 46 -2.82 13.62 1.52
N THR A 47 -1.84 14.31 2.11
CA THR A 47 -1.98 14.84 3.46
C THR A 47 -2.84 16.11 3.39
N VAL A 48 -3.67 16.34 4.41
CA VAL A 48 -4.63 17.44 4.42
C VAL A 48 -4.46 18.25 5.69
N SER A 49 -4.53 19.57 5.57
CA SER A 49 -4.52 20.50 6.69
C SER A 49 -5.59 21.58 6.49
N PRO A 50 -6.17 22.14 7.56
CA PRO A 50 -7.11 23.26 7.44
C PRO A 50 -6.41 24.47 6.81
N ASP A 51 -7.14 25.21 5.98
CA ASP A 51 -6.70 26.53 5.51
C ASP A 51 -6.95 27.57 6.61
N THR A 52 -5.87 28.08 7.21
CA THR A 52 -5.91 29.04 8.32
C THR A 52 -5.78 30.49 7.88
N ARG A 53 -5.91 30.78 6.58
CA ARG A 53 -5.87 32.16 6.08
C ARG A 53 -7.15 32.91 6.48
N ASP A 54 -6.98 34.15 6.92
CA ASP A 54 -8.08 35.03 7.30
C ASP A 54 -8.61 35.79 6.07
N CYS A 55 -9.56 35.19 5.34
CA CYS A 55 -10.30 35.90 4.30
C CYS A 55 -11.74 35.39 4.14
N ALA A 56 -12.55 36.10 3.34
CA ALA A 56 -13.93 35.72 3.11
C ALA A 56 -14.05 34.36 2.40
N ALA A 57 -14.83 33.45 2.98
CA ALA A 57 -15.18 32.19 2.33
C ALA A 57 -15.86 32.46 0.97
N PRO A 58 -15.63 31.62 -0.07
CA PRO A 58 -14.89 30.36 -0.11
C PRO A 58 -13.46 30.53 -0.70
N LEU A 59 -12.84 31.69 -0.52
CA LEU A 59 -11.43 31.88 -0.88
C LEU A 59 -10.50 31.43 0.26
N CYS A 60 -11.02 31.39 1.48
CA CYS A 60 -10.38 30.87 2.68
C CYS A 60 -11.33 30.02 3.52
N GLY A 61 -10.81 29.32 4.55
CA GLY A 61 -11.60 28.46 5.45
C GLY A 61 -11.93 27.08 4.89
N GLY A 62 -11.19 26.65 3.86
CA GLY A 62 -11.26 25.31 3.25
C GLY A 62 -10.13 24.40 3.72
N TRP A 63 -9.53 23.68 2.77
CA TRP A 63 -8.45 22.73 3.04
C TRP A 63 -7.27 22.93 2.10
N ILE A 64 -6.08 22.67 2.63
CA ILE A 64 -4.84 22.62 1.86
C ILE A 64 -4.44 21.16 1.72
N LEU A 65 -4.33 20.69 0.48
CA LEU A 65 -3.91 19.34 0.13
C LEU A 65 -2.43 19.35 -0.23
N LYS A 66 -1.68 18.35 0.21
CA LYS A 66 -0.31 18.11 -0.25
C LYS A 66 -0.17 16.67 -0.69
N ALA A 67 0.16 16.46 -1.96
CA ALA A 67 0.29 15.12 -2.51
C ALA A 67 1.47 14.39 -1.86
N VAL A 68 1.23 13.17 -1.35
CA VAL A 68 2.30 12.37 -0.75
C VAL A 68 3.26 11.85 -1.81
N ASN A 69 4.54 11.71 -1.46
CA ASN A 69 5.63 11.25 -2.34
C ASN A 69 5.84 12.04 -3.64
N GLN A 70 5.20 13.20 -3.81
CA GLN A 70 5.48 14.09 -4.92
C GLN A 70 6.49 15.13 -4.47
N ILE A 71 7.68 15.07 -5.07
CA ILE A 71 8.69 16.12 -4.92
C ILE A 71 8.13 17.36 -5.62
N ALA A 72 8.44 18.55 -5.10
CA ALA A 72 8.27 19.81 -5.82
C ALA A 72 8.72 19.64 -7.29
N PRO A 73 7.98 20.14 -8.28
CA PRO A 73 8.49 20.15 -9.65
C PRO A 73 9.87 20.81 -9.62
N ARG A 74 10.83 20.20 -10.32
CA ARG A 74 12.16 20.77 -10.51
C ARG A 74 11.97 22.01 -11.39
N VAL A 75 11.92 23.18 -10.75
CA VAL A 75 11.83 24.49 -11.43
C VAL A 75 13.06 24.71 -12.29
N GLN A 76 12.86 25.12 -13.54
CA GLN A 76 13.95 25.27 -14.52
C GLN A 76 14.46 26.72 -14.60
N THR A 77 13.69 27.69 -14.09
CA THR A 77 14.01 29.12 -14.14
C THR A 77 13.79 29.79 -12.78
N GLU A 78 14.48 30.92 -12.54
CA GLU A 78 14.34 31.68 -11.28
C GLU A 78 12.94 32.28 -11.09
N ASP A 79 12.25 32.69 -12.17
CA ASP A 79 10.88 33.21 -12.10
C ASP A 79 9.87 32.11 -11.75
N GLU A 80 10.03 30.91 -12.31
CA GLU A 80 9.26 29.73 -11.91
C GLU A 80 9.57 29.33 -10.46
N ALA A 81 10.84 29.46 -10.03
CA ALA A 81 11.21 29.25 -8.64
C ALA A 81 10.56 30.28 -7.71
N TYR A 82 10.43 31.54 -8.12
CA TYR A 82 9.72 32.56 -7.35
C TYR A 82 8.21 32.26 -7.24
N GLN A 83 7.53 31.95 -8.34
CA GLN A 83 6.11 31.58 -8.30
C GLN A 83 5.84 30.25 -7.55
N THR A 84 6.75 29.27 -7.69
CA THR A 84 6.66 27.96 -6.99
C THR A 84 7.08 28.06 -5.52
N SER A 85 7.92 29.03 -5.16
CA SER A 85 8.28 29.31 -3.75
C SER A 85 7.20 30.10 -3.01
N LEU A 86 6.42 30.93 -3.70
CA LEU A 86 5.19 31.53 -3.17
C LEU A 86 4.08 30.48 -2.94
N LEU A 87 4.10 29.38 -3.71
CA LEU A 87 3.23 28.21 -3.59
C LEU A 87 3.98 27.01 -2.98
N ALA A 88 4.58 27.15 -1.78
CA ALA A 88 5.25 26.09 -1.00
C ALA A 88 5.01 24.67 -1.57
N ALA A 89 5.93 24.28 -2.47
CA ALA A 89 5.67 23.41 -3.61
C ALA A 89 4.73 22.20 -3.36
N ASN A 90 3.71 22.08 -4.23
CA ASN A 90 2.69 21.02 -4.30
C ASN A 90 1.53 21.11 -3.30
N THR A 91 1.20 22.32 -2.83
CA THR A 91 -0.04 22.54 -2.06
C THR A 91 -1.19 22.98 -2.98
N ILE A 92 -2.36 22.32 -2.85
CA ILE A 92 -3.57 22.61 -3.61
C ILE A 92 -4.65 23.06 -2.64
N TYR A 93 -5.19 24.26 -2.85
CA TYR A 93 -6.35 24.73 -2.11
C TYR A 93 -7.63 24.08 -2.64
N VAL A 94 -8.48 23.60 -1.74
CA VAL A 94 -9.85 23.20 -2.07
C VAL A 94 -10.83 23.84 -1.08
N SER A 95 -11.97 24.29 -1.60
CA SER A 95 -12.99 24.95 -0.77
C SER A 95 -13.67 23.98 0.20
N LYS A 96 -13.79 22.70 -0.19
CA LYS A 96 -14.35 21.62 0.63
C LYS A 96 -13.91 20.25 0.14
N ILE A 97 -14.14 19.25 0.99
CA ILE A 97 -13.98 17.82 0.67
C ILE A 97 -15.38 17.21 0.54
N ASP A 98 -15.62 16.51 -0.56
CA ASP A 98 -16.87 15.78 -0.83
C ASP A 98 -16.71 14.31 -0.42
N TYR A 99 -17.32 13.95 0.71
CA TYR A 99 -17.30 12.60 1.27
C TYR A 99 -18.46 11.71 0.77
N LYS A 100 -19.35 12.21 -0.10
CA LYS A 100 -20.56 11.47 -0.52
C LYS A 100 -20.24 10.09 -1.11
N GLY A 101 -19.16 9.99 -1.86
CA GLY A 101 -18.71 8.74 -2.48
C GLY A 101 -18.25 7.66 -1.50
N LEU A 102 -18.03 8.01 -0.24
CA LEU A 102 -17.56 7.10 0.81
C LEU A 102 -18.69 6.55 1.69
N GLY A 103 -19.90 7.12 1.60
CA GLY A 103 -21.02 6.73 2.45
C GLY A 103 -20.82 7.01 3.95
N LEU A 104 -19.97 7.99 4.29
CA LEU A 104 -19.74 8.39 5.68
C LEU A 104 -20.98 9.08 6.28
N LYS A 105 -21.33 8.73 7.51
CA LYS A 105 -22.35 9.45 8.29
C LYS A 105 -21.81 10.81 8.75
N PRO A 106 -22.66 11.81 9.03
CA PRO A 106 -22.22 13.13 9.49
C PRO A 106 -21.25 13.08 10.69
N LYS A 107 -21.56 12.26 11.70
CA LYS A 107 -20.69 12.06 12.87
C LYS A 107 -19.31 11.48 12.50
N GLN A 108 -19.26 10.59 11.52
CA GLN A 108 -17.99 10.01 11.05
C GLN A 108 -17.17 11.02 10.26
N VAL A 109 -17.83 11.92 9.52
CA VAL A 109 -17.15 13.03 8.84
C VAL A 109 -16.52 13.95 9.88
N GLU A 110 -17.26 14.33 10.92
CA GLU A 110 -16.75 15.18 12.00
C GLU A 110 -15.55 14.54 12.72
N GLU A 111 -15.67 13.27 13.13
CA GLU A 111 -14.57 12.51 13.73
C GLU A 111 -13.35 12.42 12.79
N PHE A 112 -13.58 12.23 11.49
CA PHE A 112 -12.50 12.19 10.50
C PHE A 112 -11.81 13.55 10.36
N GLU A 113 -12.56 14.66 10.33
CA GLU A 113 -11.99 16.00 10.24
C GLU A 113 -11.18 16.39 11.48
N VAL A 114 -11.52 15.88 12.66
CA VAL A 114 -10.66 15.99 13.85
C VAL A 114 -9.30 15.31 13.59
N ASN A 115 -9.29 14.13 12.97
CA ASN A 115 -8.06 13.42 12.60
C ASN A 115 -7.26 14.14 11.50
N ILE A 116 -7.93 14.87 10.59
CA ILE A 116 -7.24 15.74 9.63
C ILE A 116 -6.49 16.85 10.38
N ARG A 117 -7.17 17.55 11.29
CA ARG A 117 -6.58 18.67 12.06
C ARG A 117 -5.42 18.23 12.95
N SER A 118 -5.40 16.98 13.39
CA SER A 118 -4.29 16.40 14.16
C SER A 118 -3.15 15.82 13.31
N GLY A 119 -3.23 15.90 11.97
CA GLY A 119 -2.22 15.34 11.08
C GLY A 119 -2.19 13.80 11.08
N GLN A 120 -3.31 13.17 11.42
CA GLN A 120 -3.46 11.71 11.50
C GLN A 120 -4.21 11.13 10.29
N ALA A 121 -4.65 11.94 9.34
CA ALA A 121 -5.47 11.49 8.22
C ALA A 121 -4.75 11.55 6.85
N LEU A 122 -5.15 10.63 5.97
CA LEU A 122 -4.86 10.66 4.54
C LEU A 122 -6.16 10.59 3.75
N ILE A 123 -6.20 11.25 2.60
CA ILE A 123 -7.34 11.22 1.68
C ILE A 123 -6.85 10.92 0.27
N ALA A 124 -7.43 9.93 -0.39
CA ALA A 124 -7.28 9.74 -1.83
C ALA A 124 -8.52 10.20 -2.55
N GLY A 125 -8.33 10.94 -3.64
CA GLY A 125 -9.44 11.44 -4.44
C GLY A 125 -8.99 12.21 -5.68
N LYS A 126 -9.96 12.87 -6.32
CA LYS A 126 -9.72 13.73 -7.48
C LYS A 126 -10.15 15.14 -7.15
N VAL A 127 -9.31 16.11 -7.45
CA VAL A 127 -9.69 17.52 -7.38
C VAL A 127 -10.55 17.84 -8.61
N VAL A 128 -11.76 18.32 -8.36
CA VAL A 128 -12.73 18.66 -9.40
C VAL A 128 -13.19 20.10 -9.22
N SER A 129 -13.11 20.88 -10.29
CA SER A 129 -13.65 22.24 -10.30
C SER A 129 -15.18 22.17 -10.41
N ARG A 130 -15.91 22.81 -9.50
CA ARG A 130 -17.39 22.85 -9.47
C ARG A 130 -17.91 24.29 -9.43
N PRO A 131 -19.05 24.59 -10.06
CA PRO A 131 -19.68 25.90 -9.91
C PRO A 131 -20.11 26.14 -8.45
N ALA A 132 -19.83 27.34 -7.93
CA ALA A 132 -20.29 27.80 -6.64
C ALA A 132 -21.42 28.84 -6.83
N PRO A 133 -22.47 28.87 -5.98
CA PRO A 133 -23.55 29.84 -6.11
C PRO A 133 -23.02 31.28 -6.03
N GLY A 134 -23.26 32.08 -7.08
CA GLY A 134 -22.91 33.51 -7.11
C GLY A 134 -21.42 33.84 -7.29
N GLN A 135 -20.55 32.87 -7.61
CA GLN A 135 -19.10 33.07 -7.73
C GLN A 135 -18.47 32.27 -8.88
N GLN A 136 -17.18 32.53 -9.13
CA GLN A 136 -16.34 31.70 -10.00
C GLN A 136 -16.26 30.26 -9.49
N ARG A 137 -15.85 29.32 -10.37
CA ARG A 137 -15.74 27.90 -10.03
C ARG A 137 -14.77 27.71 -8.86
N THR A 138 -15.09 26.77 -7.97
CA THR A 138 -14.25 26.41 -6.82
C THR A 138 -13.81 24.96 -6.93
N ASP A 139 -12.58 24.68 -6.49
CA ASP A 139 -12.05 23.33 -6.48
C ASP A 139 -12.53 22.56 -5.24
N VAL A 140 -12.96 21.33 -5.47
CA VAL A 140 -13.49 20.41 -4.46
C VAL A 140 -12.76 19.09 -4.57
N LEU A 141 -12.33 18.53 -3.44
CA LEU A 141 -11.77 17.17 -3.42
C LEU A 141 -12.90 16.14 -3.38
N ASP A 142 -13.10 15.39 -4.46
CA ASP A 142 -14.00 14.23 -4.48
C ASP A 142 -13.28 13.01 -3.89
N ALA A 143 -13.55 12.73 -2.61
CA ALA A 143 -12.86 11.70 -1.83
C ALA A 143 -13.34 10.29 -2.21
N LYS A 144 -12.38 9.39 -2.49
CA LYS A 144 -12.61 7.98 -2.89
C LYS A 144 -12.09 6.97 -1.87
N ALA A 145 -11.11 7.35 -1.07
CA ALA A 145 -10.68 6.58 0.08
C ALA A 145 -10.11 7.51 1.16
N VAL A 146 -10.25 7.11 2.42
CA VAL A 146 -9.72 7.84 3.57
C VAL A 146 -9.08 6.87 4.55
N TRP A 147 -8.00 7.30 5.19
CA TRP A 147 -7.30 6.53 6.20
C TRP A 147 -6.97 7.38 7.43
N VAL A 148 -6.93 6.74 8.59
CA VAL A 148 -6.61 7.35 9.88
C VAL A 148 -5.51 6.56 10.57
N SER A 149 -4.54 7.28 11.13
CA SER A 149 -3.51 6.75 12.01
C SER A 149 -4.05 6.64 13.44
N PRO A 150 -3.83 5.52 14.15
CA PRO A 150 -4.32 5.34 15.50
C PRO A 150 -3.63 6.27 16.52
N ASN A 151 -2.39 6.68 16.21
CA ASN A 151 -1.57 7.51 17.08
C ASN A 151 -1.01 8.74 16.35
N LYS A 152 -0.32 9.58 17.11
CA LYS A 152 0.27 10.85 16.67
C LYS A 152 1.75 10.73 16.28
N ALA A 153 2.26 9.52 16.12
CA ALA A 153 3.63 9.30 15.68
C ALA A 153 3.89 10.08 14.37
N PRO A 154 5.10 10.65 14.18
CA PRO A 154 5.43 11.38 12.97
C PRO A 154 5.58 10.41 11.78
N ALA A 155 5.02 10.79 10.62
CA ALA A 155 5.27 10.05 9.38
C ALA A 155 6.66 10.41 8.84
N ILE A 156 7.61 9.48 8.95
CA ILE A 156 8.99 9.67 8.48
C ILE A 156 9.30 8.66 7.37
N GLY A 157 9.74 9.18 6.23
CA GLY A 157 10.02 8.41 5.02
C GLY A 157 8.88 8.45 3.99
N PRO A 158 9.02 7.73 2.87
CA PRO A 158 7.96 7.64 1.86
C PRO A 158 6.69 7.00 2.42
N TYR A 159 5.56 7.39 1.84
CA TYR A 159 4.28 6.72 2.03
C TYR A 159 4.19 5.49 1.12
N LEU A 160 3.93 4.34 1.71
CA LEU A 160 3.95 3.04 1.06
C LEU A 160 2.61 2.36 1.27
N LYS A 161 2.20 1.56 0.29
CA LYS A 161 1.17 0.53 0.45
C LYS A 161 1.88 -0.82 0.47
N VAL A 162 1.75 -1.55 1.57
CA VAL A 162 2.40 -2.84 1.79
C VAL A 162 1.35 -3.94 1.86
N SER A 163 1.54 -5.00 1.10
CA SER A 163 0.70 -6.20 1.12
C SER A 163 1.55 -7.45 1.12
N SER A 164 0.97 -8.60 1.51
CA SER A 164 1.60 -9.89 1.31
C SER A 164 1.84 -10.15 -0.19
N SER A 165 3.01 -10.67 -0.54
CA SER A 165 3.30 -11.17 -1.90
C SER A 165 2.70 -12.55 -2.15
N GLY A 166 2.27 -13.25 -1.09
CA GLY A 166 1.82 -14.64 -1.13
C GLY A 166 2.97 -15.67 -1.22
N ILE A 167 4.22 -15.22 -1.25
CA ILE A 167 5.40 -16.10 -1.29
C ILE A 167 5.63 -16.70 0.10
N VAL A 168 6.00 -17.98 0.15
CA VAL A 168 6.43 -18.67 1.37
C VAL A 168 7.79 -19.31 1.10
N CYS A 169 8.81 -18.89 1.84
CA CYS A 169 10.17 -19.43 1.68
C CYS A 169 10.58 -20.31 2.86
N VAL A 170 11.47 -21.26 2.59
CA VAL A 170 12.08 -22.11 3.62
C VAL A 170 13.24 -21.40 4.33
N THR A 171 13.98 -20.53 3.63
CA THR A 171 15.15 -19.80 4.14
C THR A 171 14.98 -18.28 3.99
N THR A 172 15.78 -17.50 4.72
CA THR A 172 15.78 -16.02 4.69
C THR A 172 17.03 -15.47 3.98
N PRO A 173 16.95 -14.30 3.29
CA PRO A 173 15.81 -13.38 3.16
C PRO A 173 14.74 -13.88 2.18
N CYS A 174 13.47 -13.63 2.52
CA CYS A 174 12.33 -14.06 1.72
C CYS A 174 11.45 -12.87 1.35
N PRO A 175 11.12 -12.65 0.06
CA PRO A 175 10.37 -11.48 -0.41
C PRO A 175 8.86 -11.56 -0.07
N TYR A 176 8.54 -11.59 1.23
CA TYR A 176 7.18 -11.74 1.77
C TYR A 176 6.27 -10.55 1.49
N PHE A 177 6.82 -9.35 1.30
CA PHE A 177 6.05 -8.12 1.23
C PHE A 177 6.16 -7.47 -0.14
N THR A 178 5.03 -7.25 -0.81
CA THR A 178 4.97 -6.36 -1.96
C THR A 178 4.73 -4.94 -1.47
N VAL A 179 5.65 -4.04 -1.84
CA VAL A 179 5.66 -2.64 -1.44
C VAL A 179 5.45 -1.77 -2.68
N LYS A 180 4.36 -1.00 -2.67
CA LYS A 180 4.05 0.00 -3.69
C LYS A 180 4.22 1.39 -3.12
N VAL A 181 4.94 2.25 -3.83
CA VAL A 181 5.05 3.67 -3.44
C VAL A 181 3.74 4.37 -3.78
N VAL A 182 3.11 5.01 -2.79
CA VAL A 182 1.85 5.73 -2.98
C VAL A 182 2.04 6.87 -3.98
N ASN A 183 1.06 7.11 -4.86
CA ASN A 183 1.11 8.07 -5.97
C ASN A 183 2.17 7.78 -7.04
N ASN A 184 2.72 6.56 -7.08
CA ASN A 184 3.71 6.15 -8.07
C ASN A 184 3.37 4.76 -8.63
N THR A 185 3.97 4.41 -9.77
CA THR A 185 3.90 3.07 -10.37
C THR A 185 4.95 2.12 -9.79
N TYR A 186 5.97 2.65 -9.10
CA TYR A 186 7.05 1.86 -8.53
C TYR A 186 6.56 0.85 -7.49
N THR A 187 6.88 -0.42 -7.73
CA THR A 187 6.54 -1.56 -6.89
C THR A 187 7.77 -2.46 -6.77
N VAL A 188 8.04 -2.97 -5.58
CA VAL A 188 9.20 -3.81 -5.28
C VAL A 188 8.84 -4.76 -4.14
N ASN A 189 9.54 -5.89 -4.03
CA ASN A 189 9.37 -6.79 -2.91
C ASN A 189 10.41 -6.51 -1.82
N TYR A 190 10.01 -6.67 -0.57
CA TYR A 190 10.83 -6.55 0.62
C TYR A 190 10.72 -7.83 1.45
N ASP A 191 11.77 -8.08 2.22
CA ASP A 191 11.95 -9.28 3.02
C ASP A 191 11.49 -9.11 4.48
N GLY A 192 11.44 -7.86 4.96
CA GLY A 192 11.08 -7.54 6.33
C GLY A 192 10.10 -6.38 6.44
N LEU A 193 9.25 -6.45 7.45
CA LEU A 193 8.37 -5.37 7.89
C LEU A 193 8.34 -5.37 9.42
N ILE A 194 8.65 -4.24 10.03
CA ILE A 194 8.59 -4.07 11.49
C ILE A 194 7.82 -2.79 11.85
N PHE A 195 7.15 -2.81 13.01
CA PHE A 195 6.28 -1.71 13.47
C PHE A 195 6.81 -0.97 14.70
N ASP A 196 8.01 -1.28 15.17
CA ASP A 196 8.57 -0.79 16.44
C ASP A 196 8.57 0.74 16.59
N ARG A 197 8.71 1.47 15.47
CA ARG A 197 8.72 2.94 15.46
C ARG A 197 7.35 3.57 15.18
N ALA A 198 6.35 2.75 14.91
CA ALA A 198 4.99 3.21 14.64
C ALA A 198 4.17 3.34 15.93
N GLU A 199 4.72 3.02 17.11
CA GLU A 199 4.07 3.18 18.43
C GLU A 199 2.67 2.54 18.50
N LEU A 200 2.54 1.34 17.97
CA LEU A 200 1.29 0.58 17.98
C LEU A 200 1.14 -0.20 19.29
N ASP A 201 -0.09 -0.26 19.80
CA ASP A 201 -0.44 -1.29 20.80
C ASP A 201 -0.63 -2.67 20.13
N SER A 202 -0.77 -3.72 20.94
CA SER A 202 -0.87 -5.10 20.43
C SER A 202 -2.11 -5.35 19.56
N GLU A 203 -3.23 -4.66 19.82
CA GLU A 203 -4.44 -4.77 19.01
C GLU A 203 -4.26 -4.07 17.65
N GLN A 204 -3.65 -2.89 17.66
CA GLN A 204 -3.31 -2.14 16.46
C GLN A 204 -2.28 -2.86 15.60
N GLU A 205 -1.28 -3.50 16.21
CA GLU A 205 -0.29 -4.29 15.50
C GLU A 205 -0.92 -5.53 14.86
N ALA A 206 -1.75 -6.27 15.59
CA ALA A 206 -2.50 -7.40 15.02
C ALA A 206 -3.37 -6.96 13.84
N ARG A 207 -4.01 -5.80 13.94
CA ARG A 207 -4.77 -5.19 12.85
C ARG A 207 -3.90 -4.78 11.67
N ALA A 208 -2.69 -4.28 11.91
CA ALA A 208 -1.73 -3.95 10.87
C ALA A 208 -1.33 -5.21 10.09
N TRP A 209 -1.02 -6.31 10.77
CA TRP A 209 -0.74 -7.61 10.14
C TRP A 209 -1.93 -8.15 9.33
N GLN A 210 -3.15 -8.01 9.85
CA GLN A 210 -4.36 -8.38 9.12
C GLN A 210 -4.53 -7.54 7.85
N ALA A 211 -4.26 -6.23 7.91
CA ALA A 211 -4.35 -5.35 6.76
C ALA A 211 -3.30 -5.68 5.69
N VAL A 212 -2.06 -6.00 6.08
CA VAL A 212 -0.99 -6.45 5.18
C VAL A 212 -1.40 -7.74 4.46
N SER A 213 -2.04 -8.67 5.17
CA SER A 213 -2.49 -9.94 4.59
C SER A 213 -3.71 -9.81 3.69
N GLY A 214 -4.48 -8.72 3.80
CA GLY A 214 -5.71 -8.46 3.05
C GLY A 214 -5.55 -7.42 1.95
N GLU A 215 -6.26 -6.30 2.06
CA GLU A 215 -6.33 -5.23 1.04
C GLU A 215 -5.02 -4.41 0.92
N GLY A 216 -4.05 -4.63 1.81
CA GLY A 216 -2.81 -3.89 1.96
C GLY A 216 -2.91 -2.76 2.99
N LEU A 217 -1.82 -2.53 3.71
CA LEU A 217 -1.66 -1.49 4.72
C LEU A 217 -0.98 -0.25 4.14
N VAL A 218 -1.55 0.93 4.39
CA VAL A 218 -0.87 2.20 4.07
C VAL A 218 -0.03 2.60 5.28
N LEU A 219 1.25 2.93 5.06
CA LEU A 219 2.18 3.33 6.11
C LEU A 219 3.19 4.35 5.60
N ALA A 220 3.87 5.04 6.51
CA ALA A 220 5.12 5.74 6.25
C ALA A 220 6.26 4.98 6.93
N GLY A 221 7.43 4.95 6.30
CA GLY A 221 8.59 4.25 6.86
C GLY A 221 9.84 4.40 6.01
N HIS A 222 10.97 3.96 6.53
CA HIS A 222 12.24 3.92 5.80
C HIS A 222 12.77 2.50 5.66
N ARG A 223 13.67 2.35 4.67
CA ARG A 223 14.34 1.08 4.40
C ARG A 223 15.35 0.77 5.50
N TYR A 224 15.40 -0.49 5.91
CA TYR A 224 16.49 -1.07 6.70
C TYR A 224 16.96 -2.37 6.01
N TYR A 225 18.03 -2.96 6.52
CA TYR A 225 18.62 -4.18 5.96
C TYR A 225 18.60 -5.28 7.03
N PRO A 226 17.62 -6.21 7.02
CA PRO A 226 17.63 -7.36 7.91
C PRO A 226 18.79 -8.31 7.56
N GLU A 227 19.35 -8.97 8.57
CA GLU A 227 20.28 -10.09 8.39
C GLU A 227 19.50 -11.41 8.39
N GLY A 228 19.84 -12.30 7.46
CA GLY A 228 19.26 -13.64 7.33
C GLY A 228 20.35 -14.69 7.14
N GLU A 229 19.93 -15.95 7.13
CA GLU A 229 20.84 -17.12 7.06
C GLU A 229 21.67 -17.12 5.78
N THR A 230 21.11 -16.65 4.66
CA THR A 230 21.78 -16.61 3.36
C THR A 230 22.23 -15.21 2.95
N GLY A 231 22.29 -14.25 3.89
CA GLY A 231 22.81 -12.90 3.65
C GLY A 231 21.87 -11.77 4.09
N THR A 232 22.16 -10.55 3.64
CA THR A 232 21.36 -9.36 3.96
C THR A 232 20.15 -9.23 3.03
N GLY A 233 18.99 -8.97 3.62
CA GLY A 233 17.76 -8.63 2.91
C GLY A 233 17.49 -7.13 2.90
N THR A 234 16.30 -6.77 2.45
CA THR A 234 15.75 -5.42 2.53
C THR A 234 14.45 -5.43 3.32
N GLY A 235 14.27 -4.48 4.24
CA GLY A 235 13.05 -4.36 5.04
C GLY A 235 12.52 -2.93 5.12
N ILE A 236 11.30 -2.77 5.61
CA ILE A 236 10.69 -1.47 5.95
C ILE A 236 10.44 -1.38 7.45
N SER A 237 10.96 -0.31 8.07
CA SER A 237 10.62 0.07 9.44
C SER A 237 9.53 1.12 9.40
N ALA A 238 8.32 0.74 9.78
CA ALA A 238 7.17 1.63 9.80
C ALA A 238 7.30 2.66 10.93
N THR A 239 7.07 3.92 10.61
CA THR A 239 7.08 5.06 11.54
C THR A 239 5.68 5.60 11.78
N LYS A 240 4.75 5.35 10.85
CA LYS A 240 3.32 5.64 11.01
C LYS A 240 2.49 4.69 10.18
N VAL A 241 1.36 4.23 10.72
CA VAL A 241 0.44 3.31 10.04
C VAL A 241 -0.92 4.00 9.86
N PHE A 242 -1.56 3.76 8.73
CA PHE A 242 -2.84 4.36 8.37
C PHE A 242 -3.86 3.27 8.02
N PHE A 243 -4.92 3.19 8.80
CA PHE A 243 -6.01 2.23 8.59
C PHE A 243 -7.16 2.86 7.81
N SER A 244 -7.80 2.08 6.95
CA SER A 244 -8.99 2.50 6.21
C SER A 244 -10.09 2.99 7.15
N TYR A 245 -10.71 4.12 6.81
CA TYR A 245 -11.80 4.74 7.56
C TYR A 245 -13.10 4.77 6.72
N PRO A 246 -14.28 4.47 7.31
CA PRO A 246 -14.45 3.93 8.64
C PRO A 246 -13.90 2.51 8.68
N THR A 247 -13.60 2.01 9.87
CA THR A 247 -13.14 0.63 10.02
C THR A 247 -14.23 -0.30 9.49
N LYS A 248 -13.97 -1.01 8.39
CA LYS A 248 -14.88 -2.07 7.96
C LYS A 248 -14.98 -3.04 9.13
N LYS A 249 -16.20 -3.29 9.63
CA LYS A 249 -16.39 -4.35 10.64
C LYS A 249 -15.78 -5.62 10.08
N PRO A 250 -14.96 -6.36 10.86
CA PRO A 250 -14.50 -7.67 10.41
C PRO A 250 -15.73 -8.50 10.07
N VAL A 251 -15.79 -8.98 8.82
CA VAL A 251 -16.77 -10.00 8.45
C VAL A 251 -16.34 -11.23 9.24
N ARG A 252 -17.12 -11.56 10.28
CA ARG A 252 -16.93 -12.82 10.99
C ARG A 252 -17.12 -13.94 9.94
N PRO A 253 -16.16 -14.83 9.75
CA PRO A 253 -16.32 -15.97 8.84
C PRO A 253 -17.51 -16.83 9.26
#